data_AF-A0A1E7FKZ1-F1
#
_entry.id   AF-A0A1E7FKZ1-F1
#
_cell.length_a   1.000
_cell.length_b   1.000
_cell.length_c   1.000
_cell.angle_alpha   90.00
_cell.angle_beta   90.00
_cell.angle_gamma   90.00
#
_symmetry.space_group_name_H-M   'P 1'
#
loop_
_entity.id
_entity.type
_entity.pdbx_description
1 polymer ?
#
loop_
_entity_poly.entity_id
_entity_poly.type
_entity_poly.pdbx_seq_one_letter_code
_entity_poly.pdbx_strand_id
1 'polypeptide(L)'
;MLCLLILLVCSGETTDAFLSQHSSTSVTTTSRTCNNYNSGIIPQQTTSLRSTTSPLKQSASPSAAPSSFKSLKEFNLTLEKMAEKCGSLHEPVIIRAAECQDLWEIEVRKAKKDNKNLQPDIISFRSTLNAWSQCTQSLVRSRRNRKTLPETPKNSKLTVEVYTPLDAAKRATSLLLAYPEPDLVAYNIVMDAWSKSRVPEAPEAVERLLKRMRDAETVQPNTYTYNLLIDAWANSNRDNSLEKVLQIYRHMENLSKDSKTNDVTPSIRTINAILHAYARKSAQFTSQNNQEGYDQAAKCAAEAYDLLQETKKRFDETGDTNWQPDMATYTSVMDVHSRCATYKTTKIAGQLLEELKQLHLKTGNQRHKPNFRTYTTLVTAWSRTKSEESPQRVEAIMKEMAKCGENPNSRTYTAAIQCWSRARDPLKAKRVLKLLMEMRGEYKKTKSEHLRPTTITYNTAIDACARCQGSADQKTESLKIAFAILKTIEMDDELNADGVTYSTLIRSLGFLMPTGDERNNVAKAVFEKAKNAGLVELTTLKNLSLAVDAKTLKIAMDGNVDQNGNADYTNIPYAWRKNGNK
;
A
#
# COMPACT_ATOMS: atom_id res chain seq x y z
N MET A 1 -28.06 -12.61 -28.05
CA MET A 1 -27.20 -12.45 -26.85
C MET A 1 -25.75 -12.82 -27.15
N LEU A 2 -25.49 -14.03 -27.67
CA LEU A 2 -24.17 -14.52 -28.08
C LEU A 2 -23.39 -13.53 -28.97
N CYS A 3 -24.01 -12.99 -30.04
CA CYS A 3 -23.38 -12.00 -30.91
C CYS A 3 -22.99 -10.71 -30.16
N LEU A 4 -23.81 -10.25 -29.21
CA LEU A 4 -23.53 -9.03 -28.44
C LEU A 4 -22.36 -9.23 -27.47
N LEU A 5 -22.27 -10.40 -26.84
CA LEU A 5 -21.18 -10.76 -25.92
C LEU A 5 -19.87 -10.99 -26.68
N ILE A 6 -19.92 -11.65 -27.84
CA ILE A 6 -18.75 -11.81 -28.72
C ILE A 6 -18.31 -10.44 -29.26
N LEU A 7 -19.23 -9.57 -29.66
CA LEU A 7 -18.90 -8.19 -30.04
C LEU A 7 -18.29 -7.41 -28.88
N LEU A 8 -18.78 -7.57 -27.64
CA LEU A 8 -18.17 -6.92 -26.47
C LEU A 8 -16.77 -7.47 -26.14
N VAL A 9 -16.49 -8.74 -26.48
CA VAL A 9 -15.16 -9.34 -26.38
C VAL A 9 -14.22 -8.87 -27.48
N CYS A 10 -14.75 -8.53 -28.67
CA CYS A 10 -13.99 -8.30 -29.91
C CYS A 10 -13.98 -6.84 -30.44
N SER A 11 -14.78 -5.90 -29.92
CA SER A 11 -14.94 -4.54 -30.50
C SER A 11 -14.46 -3.39 -29.59
N GLY A 12 -13.77 -2.41 -30.21
CA GLY A 12 -13.15 -1.25 -29.58
C GLY A 12 -14.00 0.02 -29.40
N GLU A 13 -15.32 -0.03 -29.56
CA GLU A 13 -16.14 1.21 -29.54
C GLU A 13 -16.66 1.64 -28.14
N THR A 14 -16.89 2.93 -27.98
CA THR A 14 -17.01 3.70 -26.72
C THR A 14 -18.12 3.26 -25.74
N THR A 15 -17.79 3.22 -24.44
CA THR A 15 -18.65 2.72 -23.33
C THR A 15 -19.57 3.74 -22.67
N ASP A 16 -19.35 5.04 -22.85
CA ASP A 16 -20.12 6.07 -22.12
C ASP A 16 -21.62 6.10 -22.52
N ALA A 17 -21.98 5.63 -23.73
CA ALA A 17 -23.38 5.54 -24.17
C ALA A 17 -24.15 4.34 -23.58
N PHE A 18 -23.47 3.24 -23.25
CA PHE A 18 -24.14 2.01 -22.76
C PHE A 18 -24.39 2.05 -21.25
N LEU A 19 -23.52 2.73 -20.50
CA LEU A 19 -23.66 2.92 -19.06
C LEU A 19 -24.68 4.03 -18.73
N SER A 20 -24.95 4.96 -19.65
CA SER A 20 -25.92 6.05 -19.48
C SER A 20 -27.35 5.68 -19.90
N GLN A 21 -27.54 4.69 -20.79
CA GLN A 21 -28.86 4.34 -21.33
C GLN A 21 -29.84 3.73 -20.31
N HIS A 22 -29.36 3.34 -19.13
CA HIS A 22 -30.23 2.86 -18.05
C HIS A 22 -30.58 3.94 -17.01
N SER A 23 -30.27 5.21 -17.25
CA SER A 23 -30.51 6.30 -16.30
C SER A 23 -31.28 7.52 -16.83
N SER A 24 -31.67 7.59 -18.10
CA SER A 24 -32.20 8.85 -18.66
C SER A 24 -33.71 8.86 -18.88
N THR A 25 -34.42 9.66 -18.08
CA THR A 25 -35.54 10.47 -18.56
C THR A 25 -35.19 11.95 -18.41
N SER A 26 -34.90 12.59 -19.56
CA SER A 26 -34.94 14.02 -19.93
C SER A 26 -34.17 15.04 -19.07
N VAL A 27 -33.44 16.02 -19.62
CA VAL A 27 -33.88 17.06 -20.58
C VAL A 27 -32.67 17.55 -21.39
N THR A 28 -32.92 17.77 -22.69
CA THR A 28 -32.04 18.38 -23.69
C THR A 28 -31.88 19.89 -23.50
N THR A 29 -30.68 20.42 -23.71
CA THR A 29 -30.50 21.79 -24.21
C THR A 29 -29.19 21.93 -24.98
N THR A 30 -29.30 22.64 -26.08
CA THR A 30 -28.37 22.80 -27.20
C THR A 30 -27.40 23.96 -27.02
N SER A 31 -26.25 23.91 -27.71
CA SER A 31 -25.42 25.02 -28.28
C SER A 31 -23.93 24.71 -28.12
N ARG A 32 -22.98 25.21 -28.92
CA ARG A 32 -22.84 25.69 -30.30
C ARG A 32 -21.32 25.69 -30.54
N THR A 33 -20.91 25.52 -31.79
CA THR A 33 -19.53 25.58 -32.30
C THR A 33 -18.88 26.96 -32.17
N CYS A 34 -17.54 27.02 -32.09
CA CYS A 34 -16.67 27.86 -32.96
C CYS A 34 -15.15 27.76 -32.63
N ASN A 35 -14.39 27.38 -33.67
CA ASN A 35 -13.15 27.94 -34.23
C ASN A 35 -11.87 28.23 -33.42
N ASN A 36 -10.81 27.51 -33.85
CA ASN A 36 -9.53 27.96 -34.41
C ASN A 36 -8.90 29.28 -33.93
N TYR A 37 -7.65 29.19 -33.46
CA TYR A 37 -6.55 30.04 -33.95
C TYR A 37 -5.24 29.25 -34.03
N ASN A 38 -4.52 29.51 -35.12
CA ASN A 38 -3.27 28.92 -35.55
C ASN A 38 -2.17 30.02 -35.50
N SER A 39 -0.91 29.62 -35.75
CA SER A 39 0.32 30.43 -35.92
C SER A 39 1.18 30.66 -34.66
N GLY A 40 2.51 30.60 -34.70
CA GLY A 40 3.42 30.54 -35.84
C GLY A 40 4.78 29.92 -35.49
N ILE A 41 5.33 29.26 -36.52
CA ILE A 41 6.72 28.82 -36.69
C ILE A 41 7.47 29.96 -37.39
N ILE A 42 8.77 30.15 -37.12
CA ILE A 42 9.89 30.33 -38.10
C ILE A 42 11.18 30.82 -37.40
N PRO A 43 12.37 30.48 -37.95
CA PRO A 43 13.52 29.95 -37.20
C PRO A 43 14.86 30.64 -37.55
N GLN A 44 15.95 29.86 -37.46
CA GLN A 44 17.30 30.04 -38.02
C GLN A 44 18.27 30.88 -37.20
N GLN A 45 19.59 30.72 -37.26
CA GLN A 45 20.57 29.68 -37.63
C GLN A 45 21.92 30.33 -37.22
N THR A 46 22.98 29.54 -37.01
CA THR A 46 24.31 29.67 -37.66
C THR A 46 25.47 29.19 -36.77
N THR A 47 26.04 28.04 -37.19
CA THR A 47 27.47 27.73 -37.41
C THR A 47 28.52 27.91 -36.29
N SER A 48 29.21 26.83 -35.92
CA SER A 48 30.49 26.43 -36.56
C SER A 48 30.96 25.02 -36.15
N LEU A 49 31.34 24.20 -37.15
CA LEU A 49 32.24 23.03 -37.10
C LEU A 49 33.67 23.51 -36.74
N ARG A 50 34.69 22.77 -36.29
CA ARG A 50 35.09 21.35 -36.30
C ARG A 50 36.37 21.28 -35.43
N SER A 51 36.66 20.16 -34.76
CA SER A 51 37.93 19.40 -34.90
C SER A 51 38.16 18.45 -33.72
N THR A 52 38.31 17.19 -34.08
CA THR A 52 38.82 16.04 -33.34
C THR A 52 40.23 16.28 -32.76
N THR A 53 40.47 15.82 -31.54
CA THR A 53 41.65 15.02 -31.13
C THR A 53 41.55 14.67 -29.64
N SER A 54 41.54 13.37 -29.33
CA SER A 54 41.99 12.84 -28.04
C SER A 54 43.50 13.06 -27.90
N PRO A 55 44.02 13.20 -26.66
CA PRO A 55 44.68 12.04 -26.09
C PRO A 55 44.46 11.85 -24.57
N LEU A 56 44.53 10.59 -24.17
CA LEU A 56 44.75 10.13 -22.81
C LEU A 56 45.91 10.89 -22.13
N LYS A 57 45.66 11.48 -20.96
CA LYS A 57 46.72 11.84 -20.00
C LYS A 57 46.32 11.50 -18.56
N GLN A 58 47.03 10.49 -18.07
CA GLN A 58 47.58 10.27 -16.73
C GLN A 58 47.15 11.21 -15.58
N SER A 59 46.73 10.55 -14.50
CA SER A 59 46.91 10.89 -13.08
C SER A 59 47.45 12.31 -12.78
N ALA A 60 46.55 13.21 -12.40
CA ALA A 60 46.87 14.41 -11.65
C ALA A 60 46.09 14.40 -10.32
N SER A 61 46.82 14.43 -9.22
CA SER A 61 46.34 14.71 -7.87
C SER A 61 45.46 15.97 -7.83
N PRO A 62 44.32 16.00 -7.12
CA PRO A 62 43.52 17.22 -7.03
C PRO A 62 44.23 18.23 -6.12
N SER A 63 44.77 19.29 -6.74
CA SER A 63 45.10 20.54 -6.07
C SER A 63 43.86 21.09 -5.37
N ALA A 64 44.03 21.56 -4.13
CA ALA A 64 42.97 22.01 -3.22
C ALA A 64 42.12 23.13 -3.83
N ALA A 65 40.88 22.81 -4.21
CA ALA A 65 39.83 23.81 -4.43
C ALA A 65 39.18 24.16 -3.08
N PRO A 66 38.93 25.46 -2.78
CA PRO A 66 38.23 25.86 -1.56
C PRO A 66 36.83 25.23 -1.47
N SER A 67 36.28 25.13 -0.25
CA SER A 67 34.90 24.65 -0.04
C SER A 67 33.93 25.42 -0.94
N SER A 68 32.98 24.71 -1.58
CA SER A 68 31.96 25.34 -2.41
C SER A 68 30.92 26.12 -1.60
N PHE A 69 30.96 26.02 -0.28
CA PHE A 69 30.00 26.62 0.64
C PHE A 69 30.63 27.80 1.39
N LYS A 70 29.86 28.89 1.54
CA LYS A 70 30.34 30.10 2.22
C LYS A 70 30.19 30.02 3.74
N SER A 71 29.35 29.12 4.25
CA SER A 71 29.12 28.93 5.70
C SER A 71 28.62 27.52 6.06
N LEU A 72 28.86 27.08 7.31
CA LEU A 72 28.36 25.81 7.85
C LEU A 72 26.82 25.71 7.80
N LYS A 73 26.14 26.84 8.03
CA LYS A 73 24.68 26.92 7.94
C LYS A 73 24.17 26.64 6.52
N GLU A 74 24.85 27.18 5.51
CA GLU A 74 24.51 26.95 4.09
C GLU A 74 24.73 25.48 3.70
N PHE A 75 25.81 24.88 4.19
CA PHE A 75 26.09 23.46 3.99
C PHE A 75 25.01 22.56 4.63
N ASN A 76 24.68 22.79 5.89
CA ASN A 76 23.66 22.00 6.61
C ASN A 76 22.28 22.12 5.96
N LEU A 77 21.87 23.34 5.59
CA LEU A 77 20.60 23.57 4.90
C LEU A 77 20.55 22.88 3.53
N THR A 78 21.69 22.81 2.82
CA THR A 78 21.78 22.11 1.54
C THR A 78 21.60 20.61 1.73
N LEU A 79 22.27 20.02 2.72
CA LEU A 79 22.12 18.60 3.05
C LEU A 79 20.70 18.25 3.52
N GLU A 80 20.06 19.11 4.32
CA GLU A 80 18.67 18.92 4.74
C GLU A 80 17.72 18.89 3.55
N LYS A 81 17.83 19.87 2.64
CA LYS A 81 17.03 19.91 1.41
C LYS A 81 17.28 18.70 0.49
N MET A 82 18.52 18.20 0.44
CA MET A 82 18.83 16.98 -0.29
C MET A 82 18.20 15.75 0.37
N ALA A 83 18.27 15.67 1.71
CA ALA A 83 17.68 14.58 2.48
C ALA A 83 16.15 14.55 2.32
N GLU A 84 15.47 15.70 2.38
CA GLU A 84 14.01 15.82 2.17
C GLU A 84 13.57 15.29 0.80
N LYS A 85 14.38 15.50 -0.25
CA LYS A 85 14.10 14.99 -1.59
C LYS A 85 14.16 13.46 -1.66
N CYS A 86 14.93 12.80 -0.79
CA CYS A 86 14.94 11.34 -0.69
C CYS A 86 13.60 10.76 -0.21
N GLY A 87 12.71 11.58 0.35
CA GLY A 87 11.33 11.21 0.70
C GLY A 87 10.35 11.20 -0.47
N SER A 88 10.73 11.72 -1.64
CA SER A 88 9.88 11.83 -2.83
C SER A 88 9.92 10.57 -3.69
N LEU A 89 8.74 10.06 -4.10
CA LEU A 89 8.63 8.92 -5.03
C LEU A 89 8.93 9.29 -6.49
N HIS A 90 9.08 10.59 -6.80
CA HIS A 90 9.30 11.08 -8.16
C HIS A 90 10.78 11.29 -8.51
N GLU A 91 11.68 11.12 -7.54
CA GLU A 91 13.12 11.30 -7.72
C GLU A 91 13.88 9.98 -7.54
N PRO A 92 15.08 9.83 -8.12
CA PRO A 92 15.94 8.67 -7.91
C PRO A 92 16.54 8.71 -6.48
N VAL A 93 15.75 8.28 -5.50
CA VAL A 93 16.04 8.40 -4.06
C VAL A 93 17.38 7.78 -3.63
N ILE A 94 17.81 6.70 -4.29
CA ILE A 94 19.09 6.03 -4.03
C ILE A 94 20.27 6.93 -4.41
N ILE A 95 20.22 7.53 -5.61
CA ILE A 95 21.28 8.43 -6.09
C ILE A 95 21.36 9.64 -5.17
N ARG A 96 20.22 10.23 -4.81
CA ARG A 96 20.17 11.40 -3.92
C ARG A 96 20.77 11.13 -2.54
N ALA A 97 20.46 9.98 -1.95
CA ALA A 97 21.04 9.59 -0.67
C ALA A 97 22.56 9.40 -0.78
N ALA A 98 23.03 8.81 -1.88
CA ALA A 98 24.46 8.65 -2.14
C ALA A 98 25.17 9.99 -2.42
N GLU A 99 24.58 10.88 -3.22
CA GLU A 99 25.08 12.24 -3.46
C GLU A 99 25.19 13.05 -2.16
N CYS A 100 24.18 12.92 -1.28
CA CYS A 100 24.17 13.56 0.03
C CYS A 100 25.33 13.04 0.89
N GLN A 101 25.56 11.72 0.91
CA GLN A 101 26.69 11.11 1.60
C GLN A 101 28.04 11.53 1.01
N ASP A 102 28.21 11.48 -0.32
CA ASP A 102 29.46 11.82 -0.98
C ASP A 102 29.85 13.28 -0.72
N LEU A 103 28.87 14.19 -0.77
CA LEU A 103 29.05 15.60 -0.46
C LEU A 103 29.55 15.79 0.98
N TRP A 104 28.94 15.07 1.93
CA TRP A 104 29.37 15.10 3.33
C TRP A 104 30.79 14.55 3.50
N GLU A 105 31.11 13.39 2.91
CA GLU A 105 32.45 12.80 3.01
C GLU A 105 33.54 13.67 2.37
N ILE A 106 33.25 14.35 1.26
CA ILE A 106 34.18 15.28 0.62
C ILE A 106 34.53 16.42 1.57
N GLU A 107 33.55 17.06 2.20
CA GLU A 107 33.79 18.16 3.13
C GLU A 107 34.48 17.68 4.42
N VAL A 108 34.16 16.46 4.92
CA VAL A 108 34.91 15.84 6.04
C VAL A 108 36.39 15.64 5.68
N ARG A 109 36.69 15.16 4.46
CA ARG A 109 38.08 14.97 3.99
C ARG A 109 38.82 16.30 3.83
N LYS A 110 38.14 17.35 3.36
CA LYS A 110 38.72 18.70 3.25
C LYS A 110 39.02 19.31 4.61
N ALA A 111 38.09 19.20 5.56
CA ALA A 111 38.26 19.69 6.93
C ALA A 111 39.51 19.08 7.61
N LYS A 112 39.77 17.78 7.40
CA LYS A 112 40.97 17.09 7.91
C LYS A 112 42.28 17.58 7.29
N LYS A 113 42.27 18.12 6.06
CA LYS A 113 43.48 18.57 5.34
C LYS A 113 43.82 20.04 5.60
N ASP A 114 42.83 20.91 5.64
CA ASP A 114 43.07 22.36 5.59
C ASP A 114 43.07 23.05 6.96
N ASN A 115 42.65 22.37 8.04
CA ASN A 115 42.56 22.85 9.44
C ASN A 115 41.87 24.23 9.66
N LYS A 116 41.29 24.83 8.60
CA LYS A 116 40.69 26.17 8.55
C LYS A 116 39.37 26.23 7.76
N ASN A 117 38.94 25.15 7.11
CA ASN A 117 37.69 25.08 6.34
C ASN A 117 36.54 24.42 7.15
N LEU A 118 35.29 24.74 6.79
CA LEU A 118 34.04 24.22 7.38
C LEU A 118 34.21 22.81 7.97
N GLN A 119 34.10 22.66 9.29
CA GLN A 119 34.06 21.34 9.92
C GLN A 119 32.62 20.82 9.93
N PRO A 120 32.30 19.70 9.25
CA PRO A 120 30.99 19.09 9.31
C PRO A 120 30.64 18.76 10.76
N ASP A 121 29.52 19.29 11.24
CA ASP A 121 29.03 19.12 12.59
C ASP A 121 28.08 17.92 12.72
N ILE A 122 27.60 17.67 13.93
CA ILE A 122 26.63 16.61 14.19
C ILE A 122 25.31 16.79 13.41
N ILE A 123 24.96 18.04 13.04
CA ILE A 123 23.76 18.34 12.26
C ILE A 123 23.94 17.84 10.82
N SER A 124 25.06 18.17 10.18
CA SER A 124 25.40 17.66 8.84
C SER A 124 25.39 16.13 8.77
N PHE A 125 25.88 15.48 9.84
CA PHE A 125 25.89 14.03 9.97
C PHE A 125 24.47 13.44 10.11
N ARG A 126 23.64 14.02 10.99
CA ARG A 126 22.23 13.63 11.14
C ARG A 126 21.45 13.79 9.82
N SER A 127 21.69 14.85 9.06
CA SER A 127 21.06 15.07 7.74
C SER A 127 21.44 13.98 6.73
N THR A 128 22.71 13.54 6.75
CA THR A 128 23.19 12.43 5.91
C THR A 128 22.53 11.11 6.30
N LEU A 129 22.42 10.79 7.60
CA LEU A 129 21.68 9.62 8.07
C LEU A 129 20.20 9.68 7.71
N ASN A 130 19.59 10.86 7.82
CA ASN A 130 18.19 11.09 7.49
C ASN A 130 17.93 10.87 5.99
N ALA A 131 18.87 11.22 5.11
CA ALA A 131 18.76 10.93 3.67
C ALA A 131 18.63 9.42 3.41
N TRP A 132 19.43 8.59 4.09
CA TRP A 132 19.32 7.12 4.00
C TRP A 132 18.06 6.55 4.65
N SER A 133 17.61 7.14 5.77
CA SER A 133 16.33 6.77 6.41
C SER A 133 15.13 7.05 5.49
N GLN A 134 15.07 8.24 4.89
CA GLN A 134 14.04 8.60 3.92
C GLN A 134 14.10 7.74 2.66
N CYS A 135 15.30 7.45 2.15
CA CYS A 135 15.49 6.51 1.05
C CYS A 135 14.91 5.12 1.37
N THR A 136 15.21 4.58 2.57
CA THR A 136 14.65 3.31 3.05
C THR A 136 13.12 3.34 3.04
N GLN A 137 12.52 4.43 3.55
CA GLN A 137 11.07 4.58 3.59
C GLN A 137 10.45 4.68 2.19
N SER A 138 11.07 5.43 1.28
CA SER A 138 10.63 5.59 -0.11
C SER A 138 10.70 4.26 -0.87
N LEU A 139 11.77 3.48 -0.70
CA LEU A 139 11.89 2.14 -1.29
C LEU A 139 10.78 1.19 -0.82
N VAL A 140 10.45 1.20 0.48
CA VAL A 140 9.32 0.41 1.02
C VAL A 140 7.98 0.88 0.46
N ARG A 141 7.75 2.20 0.36
CA ARG A 141 6.53 2.78 -0.22
C ARG A 141 6.38 2.41 -1.69
N SER A 142 7.46 2.48 -2.47
CA SER A 142 7.45 2.13 -3.89
C SER A 142 7.09 0.67 -4.11
N ARG A 143 7.72 -0.25 -3.34
CA ARG A 143 7.38 -1.68 -3.35
C ARG A 143 5.92 -1.93 -3.01
N ARG A 144 5.39 -1.24 -1.99
CA ARG A 144 3.99 -1.40 -1.56
C ARG A 144 3.00 -0.93 -2.61
N ASN A 145 3.31 0.17 -3.31
CA ASN A 145 2.43 0.75 -4.31
C ASN A 145 2.65 0.16 -5.71
N ARG A 146 3.54 -0.84 -5.87
CA ARG A 146 3.98 -1.40 -7.16
C ARG A 146 4.40 -0.31 -8.16
N LYS A 147 4.87 0.83 -7.67
CA LYS A 147 5.39 1.92 -8.51
C LYS A 147 6.85 1.63 -8.81
N THR A 148 7.25 1.76 -10.07
CA THR A 148 8.66 1.75 -10.46
C THR A 148 9.28 3.08 -10.05
N LEU A 149 10.44 3.02 -9.39
CA LEU A 149 11.22 4.22 -9.15
C LEU A 149 11.84 4.70 -10.47
N PRO A 150 12.10 6.01 -10.61
CA PRO A 150 12.82 6.53 -11.78
C PRO A 150 14.13 5.76 -12.00
N GLU A 151 14.37 5.35 -13.24
CA GLU A 151 15.61 4.63 -13.59
C GLU A 151 16.83 5.51 -13.34
N THR A 152 17.93 4.86 -12.92
CA THR A 152 19.21 5.54 -12.78
C THR A 152 19.69 5.99 -14.17
N PRO A 153 20.12 7.25 -14.35
CA PRO A 153 20.69 7.68 -15.61
C PRO A 153 21.92 6.82 -15.93
N LYS A 154 21.96 6.21 -17.13
CA LYS A 154 23.06 5.32 -17.57
C LYS A 154 24.48 5.93 -17.47
N ASN A 155 24.57 7.25 -17.28
CA ASN A 155 25.81 8.01 -17.16
C ASN A 155 26.22 8.38 -15.71
N SER A 156 25.53 7.90 -14.67
CA SER A 156 25.95 8.19 -13.28
C SER A 156 27.22 7.39 -12.93
N LYS A 157 28.31 8.09 -12.56
CA LYS A 157 29.58 7.51 -12.07
C LYS A 157 29.46 6.67 -10.79
N LEU A 158 28.30 6.71 -10.14
CA LEU A 158 28.00 6.04 -8.89
C LEU A 158 27.48 4.63 -9.19
N THR A 159 28.36 3.63 -9.06
CA THR A 159 27.97 2.21 -8.96
C THR A 159 27.32 1.98 -7.59
N VAL A 160 26.07 2.42 -7.42
CA VAL A 160 25.37 2.22 -6.15
C VAL A 160 24.83 0.80 -6.10
N GLU A 161 25.44 -0.05 -5.28
CA GLU A 161 24.96 -1.43 -4.97
C GLU A 161 23.68 -1.45 -4.12
N VAL A 162 23.10 -0.29 -3.78
CA VAL A 162 21.92 -0.18 -2.92
C VAL A 162 20.65 -0.23 -3.77
N TYR A 163 20.00 -1.40 -3.79
CA TYR A 163 18.69 -1.57 -4.46
C TYR A 163 17.55 -1.86 -3.47
N THR A 164 17.87 -2.19 -2.22
CA THR A 164 16.88 -2.66 -1.25
C THR A 164 16.80 -1.79 0.00
N PRO A 165 15.63 -1.75 0.69
CA PRO A 165 15.51 -1.13 2.01
C PRO A 165 16.53 -1.67 3.03
N LEU A 166 16.92 -2.95 2.92
CA LEU A 166 17.93 -3.56 3.78
C LEU A 166 19.30 -2.90 3.57
N ASP A 167 19.71 -2.70 2.32
CA ASP A 167 21.01 -2.14 1.98
C ASP A 167 21.11 -0.67 2.42
N ALA A 168 20.03 0.09 2.26
CA ALA A 168 19.95 1.48 2.72
C ALA A 168 20.05 1.57 4.26
N ALA A 169 19.35 0.71 5.00
CA ALA A 169 19.43 0.66 6.46
C ALA A 169 20.82 0.20 6.96
N LYS A 170 21.44 -0.79 6.28
CA LYS A 170 22.82 -1.21 6.55
C LYS A 170 23.81 -0.08 6.31
N ARG A 171 23.66 0.68 5.22
CA ARG A 171 24.54 1.83 4.92
C ARG A 171 24.45 2.90 6.01
N ALA A 172 23.23 3.26 6.43
CA ALA A 172 23.03 4.18 7.56
C ALA A 172 23.69 3.66 8.85
N THR A 173 23.64 2.35 9.08
CA THR A 173 24.31 1.70 10.22
C THR A 173 25.82 1.79 10.12
N SER A 174 26.41 1.50 8.97
CA SER A 174 27.85 1.61 8.75
C SER A 174 28.36 3.03 8.96
N LEU A 175 27.59 4.03 8.49
CA LEU A 175 27.90 5.45 8.73
C LEU A 175 27.87 5.80 10.22
N LEU A 176 26.85 5.34 10.95
CA LEU A 176 26.73 5.53 12.39
C LEU A 176 27.92 4.93 13.15
N LEU A 177 28.32 3.71 12.80
CA LEU A 177 29.42 3.01 13.48
C LEU A 177 30.80 3.61 13.17
N ALA A 178 30.94 4.27 12.01
CA ALA A 178 32.19 4.96 11.64
C ALA A 178 32.33 6.33 12.30
N TYR A 179 31.26 6.90 12.84
CA TYR A 179 31.30 8.19 13.51
C TYR A 179 31.81 8.03 14.96
N PRO A 180 32.78 8.84 15.43
CA PRO A 180 33.42 8.63 16.74
C PRO A 180 32.46 8.79 17.94
N GLU A 181 31.60 9.81 17.90
CA GLU A 181 30.71 10.18 19.01
C GLU A 181 29.27 10.42 18.51
N PRO A 182 28.54 9.35 18.13
CA PRO A 182 27.16 9.48 17.68
C PRO A 182 26.24 9.76 18.87
N ASP A 183 25.36 10.75 18.73
CA ASP A 183 24.40 11.09 19.76
C ASP A 183 23.10 10.27 19.68
N LEU A 184 22.21 10.47 20.66
CA LEU A 184 20.90 9.83 20.76
C LEU A 184 20.06 9.99 19.48
N VAL A 185 20.10 11.16 18.84
CA VAL A 185 19.31 11.45 17.65
C VAL A 185 19.82 10.66 16.44
N ALA A 186 21.14 10.58 16.26
CA ALA A 186 21.77 9.79 15.22
C ALA A 186 21.42 8.30 15.33
N TYR A 187 21.48 7.73 16.55
CA TYR A 187 21.00 6.36 16.79
C TYR A 187 19.52 6.20 16.44
N ASN A 188 18.66 7.11 16.90
CA ASN A 188 17.23 7.04 16.65
C ASN A 188 16.87 7.15 15.16
N ILE A 189 17.61 7.95 14.36
CA ILE A 189 17.41 8.02 12.90
C ILE A 189 17.68 6.66 12.24
N VAL A 190 18.76 5.98 12.63
CA VAL A 190 19.11 4.67 12.05
C VAL A 190 18.15 3.58 12.54
N MET A 191 17.77 3.60 13.82
CA MET A 191 16.77 2.67 14.37
C MET A 191 15.39 2.85 13.69
N ASP A 192 15.00 4.09 13.37
CA ASP A 192 13.78 4.39 12.62
C ASP A 192 13.84 3.90 11.17
N ALA A 193 15.00 4.01 10.52
CA ALA A 193 15.22 3.41 9.20
C ALA A 193 15.01 1.89 9.23
N TRP A 194 15.61 1.21 10.21
CA TRP A 194 15.41 -0.23 10.42
C TRP A 194 13.96 -0.58 10.75
N SER A 195 13.31 0.15 11.68
CA SER A 195 11.94 -0.16 12.09
C SER A 195 10.95 -0.06 10.92
N LYS A 196 11.18 0.87 9.99
CA LYS A 196 10.36 1.09 8.79
C LYS A 196 10.75 0.21 7.59
N SER A 197 11.93 -0.40 7.60
CA SER A 197 12.42 -1.25 6.49
C SER A 197 11.56 -2.50 6.26
N ARG A 198 10.87 -2.99 7.30
CA ARG A 198 10.04 -4.22 7.31
C ARG A 198 10.82 -5.48 6.91
N VAL A 199 12.13 -5.47 7.07
CA VAL A 199 12.97 -6.65 6.83
C VAL A 199 12.99 -7.52 8.08
N PRO A 200 13.09 -8.86 7.94
CA PRO A 200 13.13 -9.76 9.09
C PRO A 200 14.26 -9.45 10.06
N GLU A 201 15.41 -8.95 9.60
CA GLU A 201 16.62 -8.67 10.39
C GLU A 201 16.57 -7.35 11.18
N ALA A 202 15.53 -6.55 10.97
CA ALA A 202 15.39 -5.24 11.63
C ALA A 202 15.44 -5.32 13.17
N PRO A 203 14.73 -6.25 13.84
CA PRO A 203 14.75 -6.32 15.29
C PRO A 203 16.14 -6.54 15.87
N GLU A 204 16.92 -7.50 15.33
CA GLU A 204 18.27 -7.75 15.85
C GLU A 204 19.22 -6.60 15.58
N ALA A 205 19.09 -5.92 14.43
CA ALA A 205 19.89 -4.74 14.16
C ALA A 205 19.60 -3.63 15.18
N VAL A 206 18.33 -3.38 15.48
CA VAL A 206 17.89 -2.36 16.44
C VAL A 206 18.28 -2.74 17.87
N GLU A 207 18.19 -4.02 18.26
CA GLU A 207 18.68 -4.50 19.56
C GLU A 207 20.19 -4.34 19.72
N ARG A 208 20.98 -4.64 18.68
CA ARG A 208 22.43 -4.40 18.70
C ARG A 208 22.77 -2.91 18.86
N LEU A 209 22.05 -2.04 18.17
CA LEU A 209 22.22 -0.58 18.30
C LEU A 209 21.85 -0.10 19.70
N LEU A 210 20.76 -0.60 20.28
CA LEU A 210 20.36 -0.28 21.64
C LEU A 210 21.38 -0.76 22.68
N LYS A 211 21.93 -1.97 22.50
CA LYS A 211 22.99 -2.49 23.37
C LYS A 211 24.22 -1.59 23.30
N ARG A 212 24.70 -1.26 22.11
CA ARG A 212 25.84 -0.35 21.92
C ARG A 212 25.61 1.02 22.54
N MET A 213 24.40 1.58 22.42
CA MET A 213 24.04 2.85 23.04
C MET A 213 24.22 2.78 24.57
N ARG A 214 23.70 1.73 25.21
CA ARG A 214 23.84 1.54 26.67
C ARG A 214 25.28 1.31 27.09
N ASP A 215 26.04 0.54 26.32
CA ASP A 215 27.44 0.22 26.59
C ASP A 215 28.36 1.44 26.45
N ALA A 216 27.96 2.49 25.71
CA ALA A 216 28.76 3.68 25.48
C ALA A 216 28.77 4.68 26.65
N GLU A 217 27.95 4.44 27.71
CA GLU A 217 27.71 5.25 28.93
C GLU A 217 27.24 6.70 28.72
N THR A 218 27.73 7.38 27.69
CA THR A 218 27.48 8.76 27.26
C THR A 218 26.09 8.99 26.67
N VAL A 219 25.42 7.94 26.18
CA VAL A 219 24.11 8.05 25.53
C VAL A 219 23.14 7.07 26.19
N GLN A 220 22.06 7.59 26.77
CA GLN A 220 21.02 6.77 27.39
C GLN A 220 19.77 6.66 26.50
N PRO A 221 19.17 5.47 26.36
CA PRO A 221 17.93 5.30 25.60
C PRO A 221 16.76 5.96 26.31
N ASN A 222 15.89 6.62 25.55
CA ASN A 222 14.68 7.25 26.07
C ASN A 222 13.41 6.53 25.58
N THR A 223 12.23 7.03 25.98
CA THR A 223 10.93 6.49 25.52
C THR A 223 10.84 6.34 24.00
N TYR A 224 11.39 7.29 23.22
CA TYR A 224 11.35 7.21 21.76
C TYR A 224 12.21 6.06 21.23
N THR A 225 13.40 5.85 21.78
CA THR A 225 14.30 4.74 21.43
C THR A 225 13.63 3.37 21.63
N TYR A 226 12.93 3.17 22.75
CA TYR A 226 12.18 1.93 22.99
C TYR A 226 10.95 1.78 22.08
N ASN A 227 10.25 2.87 21.76
CA ASN A 227 9.15 2.82 20.79
C ASN A 227 9.63 2.37 19.40
N LEU A 228 10.82 2.82 18.96
CA LEU A 228 11.41 2.36 17.70
C LEU A 228 11.76 0.86 17.72
N LEU A 229 12.20 0.34 18.88
CA LEU A 229 12.42 -1.09 19.06
C LEU A 229 11.10 -1.88 18.99
N ILE A 230 10.03 -1.39 19.62
CA ILE A 230 8.69 -1.98 19.51
C ILE A 230 8.21 -1.98 18.05
N ASP A 231 8.37 -0.86 17.34
CA ASP A 231 8.00 -0.76 15.92
C ASP A 231 8.79 -1.74 15.04
N ALA A 232 10.09 -1.92 15.30
CA ALA A 232 10.93 -2.88 14.58
C ALA A 232 10.42 -4.32 14.77
N TRP A 233 10.13 -4.71 16.02
CA TRP A 233 9.53 -6.02 16.31
C TRP A 233 8.14 -6.17 15.69
N ALA A 234 7.28 -5.17 15.81
CA ALA A 234 5.93 -5.17 15.24
C ALA A 234 5.92 -5.29 13.70
N ASN A 235 6.93 -4.71 13.04
CA ASN A 235 7.08 -4.73 11.58
C ASN A 235 7.79 -5.98 11.04
N SER A 236 8.48 -6.75 11.88
CA SER A 236 9.29 -7.91 11.48
C SER A 236 8.52 -9.11 10.91
N ASN A 237 7.21 -9.20 11.19
CA ASN A 237 6.34 -10.32 10.80
C ASN A 237 6.79 -11.70 11.33
N ARG A 238 7.62 -11.73 12.39
CA ARG A 238 8.05 -12.96 13.06
C ARG A 238 6.99 -13.49 14.01
N ASP A 239 7.02 -14.79 14.29
CA ASP A 239 6.02 -15.42 15.14
C ASP A 239 6.05 -14.94 16.59
N ASN A 240 7.24 -14.72 17.15
CA ASN A 240 7.46 -14.23 18.51
C ASN A 240 7.41 -12.69 18.62
N SER A 241 7.03 -11.97 17.56
CA SER A 241 7.03 -10.50 17.54
C SER A 241 6.18 -9.88 18.65
N LEU A 242 4.95 -10.36 18.82
CA LEU A 242 4.04 -9.84 19.84
C LEU A 242 4.55 -10.10 21.27
N GLU A 243 5.10 -11.30 21.51
CA GLU A 243 5.68 -11.65 22.81
C GLU A 243 6.85 -10.73 23.16
N LYS A 244 7.76 -10.48 22.20
CA LYS A 244 8.88 -9.55 22.38
C LYS A 244 8.44 -8.11 22.62
N VAL A 245 7.44 -7.64 21.88
CA VAL A 245 6.83 -6.31 22.10
C VAL A 245 6.31 -6.17 23.53
N LEU A 246 5.59 -7.18 24.05
CA LEU A 246 5.07 -7.16 25.41
C LEU A 246 6.18 -7.27 26.47
N GLN A 247 7.25 -8.05 26.21
CA GLN A 247 8.44 -8.10 27.07
C GLN A 247 9.12 -6.72 27.17
N ILE A 248 9.27 -6.01 26.04
CA ILE A 248 9.86 -4.67 26.00
C ILE A 248 8.96 -3.67 26.77
N TYR A 249 7.65 -3.73 26.58
CA TYR A 249 6.70 -2.89 27.31
C TYR A 249 6.80 -3.08 28.83
N ARG A 250 6.80 -4.33 29.32
CA ARG A 250 7.00 -4.61 30.75
C ARG A 250 8.33 -4.09 31.28
N HIS A 251 9.39 -4.20 30.48
CA HIS A 251 10.69 -3.64 30.84
C HIS A 251 10.64 -2.11 30.95
N MET A 252 9.98 -1.41 30.02
CA MET A 252 9.75 0.04 30.12
C MET A 252 8.94 0.42 31.36
N GLU A 253 7.89 -0.35 31.71
CA GLU A 253 7.10 -0.11 32.92
C GLU A 253 7.93 -0.27 34.20
N ASN A 254 8.87 -1.21 34.24
CA ASN A 254 9.77 -1.38 35.39
C ASN A 254 10.77 -0.22 35.48
N LEU A 255 11.37 0.20 34.36
CA LEU A 255 12.28 1.36 34.32
C LEU A 255 11.58 2.66 34.76
N SER A 256 10.30 2.82 34.42
CA SER A 256 9.50 3.98 34.83
C SER A 256 9.25 4.05 36.34
N LYS A 257 9.32 2.93 37.07
CA LYS A 257 9.14 2.89 38.54
C LYS A 257 10.43 3.23 39.29
N ASP A 258 11.56 2.97 38.66
CA ASP A 258 12.88 3.26 39.22
C ASP A 258 13.21 4.76 38.98
N SER A 259 12.71 5.65 39.84
CA SER A 259 12.84 7.12 39.74
C SER A 259 14.27 7.69 39.69
N LYS A 260 15.31 6.84 39.68
CA LYS A 260 16.71 7.25 39.78
C LYS A 260 17.47 7.25 38.45
N THR A 261 16.98 6.62 37.38
CA THR A 261 17.90 6.28 36.28
C THR A 261 17.50 6.62 34.85
N ASN A 262 16.24 6.87 34.45
CA ASN A 262 15.96 7.22 33.05
C ASN A 262 14.60 7.92 32.80
N ASP A 263 14.59 8.84 31.83
CA ASP A 263 13.39 9.50 31.25
C ASP A 263 12.62 8.53 30.30
N VAL A 264 12.34 7.32 30.82
CA VAL A 264 11.66 6.25 30.08
C VAL A 264 10.33 5.97 30.75
N THR A 265 9.28 6.52 30.16
CA THR A 265 7.89 6.36 30.57
C THR A 265 7.06 5.90 29.37
N PRO A 266 6.30 4.78 29.47
CA PRO A 266 5.37 4.42 28.42
C PRO A 266 4.36 5.54 28.17
N SER A 267 4.01 5.74 26.92
CA SER A 267 3.08 6.79 26.48
C SER A 267 2.04 6.20 25.53
N ILE A 268 1.06 7.01 25.12
CA ILE A 268 0.06 6.60 24.12
C ILE A 268 0.70 6.19 22.80
N ARG A 269 1.90 6.71 22.46
CA ARG A 269 2.67 6.23 21.31
C ARG A 269 3.15 4.80 21.49
N THR A 270 3.59 4.44 22.69
CA THR A 270 3.97 3.06 23.06
C THR A 270 2.76 2.13 22.93
N ILE A 271 1.61 2.54 23.46
CA ILE A 271 0.35 1.78 23.34
C ILE A 271 -0.07 1.61 21.88
N ASN A 272 -0.02 2.68 21.07
CA ASN A 272 -0.34 2.62 19.64
C ASN A 272 0.60 1.66 18.87
N ALA A 273 1.88 1.61 19.21
CA ALA A 273 2.84 0.67 18.62
C ALA A 273 2.53 -0.79 19.00
N ILE A 274 2.15 -1.04 20.26
CA ILE A 274 1.72 -2.37 20.73
C ILE A 274 0.42 -2.80 20.04
N LEU A 275 -0.57 -1.91 19.94
CA LEU A 275 -1.83 -2.18 19.21
C LEU A 275 -1.59 -2.45 17.73
N HIS A 276 -0.61 -1.77 17.12
CA HIS A 276 -0.17 -2.08 15.76
C HIS A 276 0.44 -3.49 15.67
N ALA A 277 1.23 -3.93 16.66
CA ALA A 277 1.73 -5.30 16.74
C ALA A 277 0.58 -6.34 16.84
N TYR A 278 -0.42 -6.09 17.69
CA TYR A 278 -1.63 -6.91 17.78
C TYR A 278 -2.38 -7.00 16.43
N ALA A 279 -2.54 -5.87 15.73
CA ALA A 279 -3.16 -5.82 14.41
C ALA A 279 -2.39 -6.66 13.37
N ARG A 280 -1.05 -6.62 13.41
CA ARG A 280 -0.19 -7.42 12.53
C ARG A 280 -0.27 -8.92 12.86
N LYS A 281 -0.23 -9.28 14.14
CA LYS A 281 -0.36 -10.68 14.58
C LYS A 281 -1.72 -11.27 14.22
N SER A 282 -2.80 -10.52 14.44
CA SER A 282 -4.16 -10.89 14.02
C SER A 282 -4.28 -11.09 12.50
N ALA A 283 -3.56 -10.31 11.69
CA ALA A 283 -3.50 -10.53 10.23
C ALA A 283 -2.78 -11.82 9.87
N GLN A 284 -1.75 -12.20 10.62
CA GLN A 284 -1.00 -13.44 10.41
C GLN A 284 -1.87 -14.66 10.73
N PHE A 285 -2.60 -14.64 11.85
CA PHE A 285 -3.51 -15.75 12.18
C PHE A 285 -4.62 -15.93 11.15
N THR A 286 -5.15 -14.83 10.63
CA THR A 286 -6.26 -14.87 9.66
C THR A 286 -5.82 -15.16 8.22
N SER A 287 -4.51 -15.15 7.91
CA SER A 287 -4.03 -15.38 6.54
C SER A 287 -4.24 -16.82 6.05
N GLN A 288 -4.26 -17.78 6.97
CA GLN A 288 -4.50 -19.21 6.66
C GLN A 288 -5.99 -19.53 6.47
N ASN A 289 -6.90 -18.60 6.80
CA ASN A 289 -8.35 -18.73 6.66
C ASN A 289 -8.93 -20.01 7.29
N ASN A 290 -8.40 -20.42 8.45
CA ASN A 290 -8.87 -21.54 9.26
C ASN A 290 -9.57 -21.03 10.53
N GLN A 291 -10.42 -21.87 11.15
CA GLN A 291 -11.18 -21.48 12.33
C GLN A 291 -10.27 -21.13 13.52
N GLU A 292 -9.22 -21.93 13.74
CA GLU A 292 -8.24 -21.70 14.81
C GLU A 292 -7.57 -20.33 14.71
N GLY A 293 -7.19 -19.91 13.50
CA GLY A 293 -6.61 -18.59 13.27
C GLY A 293 -7.59 -17.46 13.58
N TYR A 294 -8.89 -17.62 13.30
CA TYR A 294 -9.91 -16.65 13.70
C TYR A 294 -10.11 -16.62 15.22
N ASP A 295 -10.03 -17.75 15.91
CA ASP A 295 -10.14 -17.84 17.37
C ASP A 295 -8.94 -17.17 18.06
N GLN A 296 -7.72 -17.40 17.54
CA GLN A 296 -6.51 -16.71 18.01
C GLN A 296 -6.57 -15.20 17.74
N ALA A 297 -7.07 -14.78 16.58
CA ALA A 297 -7.30 -13.37 16.28
C ALA A 297 -8.34 -12.73 17.21
N ALA A 298 -9.37 -13.47 17.64
CA ALA A 298 -10.35 -13.00 18.61
C ALA A 298 -9.75 -12.81 20.01
N LYS A 299 -8.83 -13.69 20.44
CA LYS A 299 -8.05 -13.50 21.68
C LYS A 299 -7.22 -12.22 21.62
N CYS A 300 -6.49 -12.00 20.52
CA CYS A 300 -5.76 -10.74 20.30
C CYS A 300 -6.67 -9.51 20.34
N ALA A 301 -7.90 -9.60 19.83
CA ALA A 301 -8.85 -8.50 19.87
C ALA A 301 -9.34 -8.20 21.29
N ALA A 302 -9.58 -9.22 22.11
CA ALA A 302 -9.92 -9.05 23.52
C ALA A 302 -8.77 -8.38 24.29
N GLU A 303 -7.55 -8.88 24.15
CA GLU A 303 -6.36 -8.27 24.80
C GLU A 303 -6.10 -6.82 24.35
N ALA A 304 -6.31 -6.52 23.06
CA ALA A 304 -6.18 -5.16 22.55
C ALA A 304 -7.26 -4.22 23.11
N TYR A 305 -8.48 -4.73 23.34
CA TYR A 305 -9.56 -3.99 23.98
C TYR A 305 -9.26 -3.75 25.46
N ASP A 306 -8.77 -4.77 26.18
CA ASP A 306 -8.37 -4.66 27.58
C ASP A 306 -7.25 -3.63 27.76
N LEU A 307 -6.26 -3.62 26.85
CA LEU A 307 -5.20 -2.61 26.85
C LEU A 307 -5.74 -1.19 26.66
N LEU A 308 -6.76 -0.99 25.82
CA LEU A 308 -7.43 0.30 25.67
C LEU A 308 -8.18 0.70 26.93
N GLN A 309 -8.89 -0.22 27.59
CA GLN A 309 -9.59 0.07 28.84
C GLN A 309 -8.63 0.42 29.98
N GLU A 310 -7.53 -0.31 30.11
CA GLU A 310 -6.46 0.00 31.06
C GLU A 310 -5.84 1.38 30.77
N THR A 311 -5.61 1.70 29.49
CA THR A 311 -5.08 3.02 29.09
C THR A 311 -6.04 4.15 29.47
N LYS A 312 -7.36 3.96 29.25
CA LYS A 312 -8.40 4.93 29.69
C LYS A 312 -8.40 5.10 31.20
N LYS A 313 -8.40 3.99 31.94
CA LYS A 313 -8.37 4.00 33.39
C LYS A 313 -7.15 4.77 33.93
N ARG A 314 -5.96 4.52 33.38
CA ARG A 314 -4.74 5.26 33.76
C ARG A 314 -4.86 6.75 33.47
N PHE A 315 -5.46 7.14 32.33
CA PHE A 315 -5.70 8.54 32.02
C PHE A 315 -6.66 9.18 33.04
N ASP A 316 -7.74 8.49 33.40
CA ASP A 316 -8.73 9.00 34.36
C ASP A 316 -8.15 9.13 35.78
N GLU A 317 -7.26 8.21 36.19
CA GLU A 317 -6.60 8.22 37.51
C GLU A 317 -5.47 9.26 37.62
N THR A 318 -4.66 9.42 36.56
CA THR A 318 -3.47 10.28 36.60
C THR A 318 -3.70 11.68 36.05
N GLY A 319 -4.70 11.86 35.17
CA GLY A 319 -4.88 13.09 34.39
C GLY A 319 -3.76 13.37 33.39
N ASP A 320 -2.80 12.45 33.20
CA ASP A 320 -1.65 12.67 32.31
C ASP A 320 -2.07 12.52 30.84
N THR A 321 -1.97 13.61 30.10
CA THR A 321 -2.27 13.67 28.65
C THR A 321 -1.47 12.68 27.80
N ASN A 322 -0.34 12.15 28.30
CA ASN A 322 0.42 11.10 27.63
C ASN A 322 -0.30 9.75 27.62
N TRP A 323 -1.27 9.53 28.50
CA TRP A 323 -2.11 8.33 28.52
C TRP A 323 -3.45 8.53 27.83
N GLN A 324 -3.79 9.76 27.40
CA GLN A 324 -5.06 10.04 26.75
C GLN A 324 -5.20 9.29 25.41
N PRO A 325 -6.16 8.35 25.28
CA PRO A 325 -6.40 7.64 24.04
C PRO A 325 -6.82 8.59 22.92
N ASP A 326 -6.14 8.49 21.78
CA ASP A 326 -6.43 9.31 20.62
C ASP A 326 -7.14 8.50 19.51
N MET A 327 -7.51 9.18 18.43
CA MET A 327 -8.13 8.52 17.27
C MET A 327 -7.29 7.34 16.75
N ALA A 328 -5.95 7.39 16.81
CA ALA A 328 -5.10 6.30 16.35
C ALA A 328 -5.18 5.08 17.29
N THR A 329 -5.35 5.29 18.59
CA THR A 329 -5.58 4.22 19.57
C THR A 329 -6.88 3.49 19.30
N TYR A 330 -8.01 4.21 19.21
CA TYR A 330 -9.32 3.64 18.89
C TYR A 330 -9.31 2.92 17.53
N THR A 331 -8.74 3.57 16.51
CA THR A 331 -8.66 2.99 15.16
C THR A 331 -7.82 1.71 15.13
N SER A 332 -6.76 1.62 15.93
CA SER A 332 -5.90 0.43 16.00
C SER A 332 -6.63 -0.75 16.65
N VAL A 333 -7.34 -0.53 17.77
CA VAL A 333 -8.19 -1.56 18.39
C VAL A 333 -9.28 -2.03 17.42
N MET A 334 -9.99 -1.09 16.79
CA MET A 334 -10.97 -1.41 15.75
C MET A 334 -10.37 -2.24 14.61
N ASP A 335 -9.12 -1.95 14.20
CA ASP A 335 -8.42 -2.69 13.16
C ASP A 335 -8.13 -4.13 13.59
N VAL A 336 -7.78 -4.39 14.86
CA VAL A 336 -7.66 -5.76 15.41
C VAL A 336 -9.01 -6.49 15.33
N HIS A 337 -10.09 -5.89 15.83
CA HIS A 337 -11.44 -6.48 15.79
C HIS A 337 -11.94 -6.73 14.35
N SER A 338 -11.55 -5.89 13.40
CA SER A 338 -11.93 -6.01 11.98
C SER A 338 -11.35 -7.25 11.29
N ARG A 339 -10.30 -7.85 11.86
CA ARG A 339 -9.63 -9.02 11.29
C ARG A 339 -10.27 -10.33 11.71
N CYS A 340 -10.93 -10.38 12.87
CA CYS A 340 -11.60 -11.58 13.35
C CYS A 340 -12.79 -12.02 12.48
N ALA A 341 -13.33 -11.14 11.62
CA ALA A 341 -14.44 -11.42 10.70
C ALA A 341 -15.73 -11.96 11.39
N THR A 342 -15.89 -11.73 12.70
CA THR A 342 -17.08 -12.12 13.46
C THR A 342 -18.03 -10.95 13.64
N TYR A 343 -19.33 -11.24 13.75
CA TYR A 343 -20.35 -10.22 14.01
C TYR A 343 -20.15 -9.52 15.36
N LYS A 344 -19.81 -10.28 16.41
CA LYS A 344 -19.57 -9.73 17.76
C LYS A 344 -18.42 -8.72 17.77
N THR A 345 -17.26 -9.06 17.21
CA THR A 345 -16.10 -8.16 17.16
C THR A 345 -16.37 -6.93 16.27
N THR A 346 -17.12 -7.11 15.19
CA THR A 346 -17.50 -6.00 14.30
C THR A 346 -18.44 -5.01 15.01
N LYS A 347 -19.37 -5.50 15.83
CA LYS A 347 -20.21 -4.63 16.67
C LYS A 347 -19.39 -3.83 17.68
N ILE A 348 -18.41 -4.45 18.33
CA ILE A 348 -17.50 -3.75 19.25
C ILE A 348 -16.74 -2.64 18.50
N ALA A 349 -16.23 -2.91 17.30
CA ALA A 349 -15.60 -1.87 16.48
C ALA A 349 -16.55 -0.70 16.15
N GLY A 350 -17.85 -0.99 15.90
CA GLY A 350 -18.87 0.05 15.72
C GLY A 350 -19.15 0.86 16.98
N GLN A 351 -19.19 0.21 18.15
CA GLN A 351 -19.34 0.87 19.45
C GLN A 351 -18.16 1.81 19.75
N LEU A 352 -16.93 1.37 19.45
CA LEU A 352 -15.72 2.18 19.60
C LEU A 352 -15.72 3.42 18.70
N LEU A 353 -16.25 3.33 17.47
CA LEU A 353 -16.42 4.49 16.61
C LEU A 353 -17.41 5.50 17.20
N GLU A 354 -18.55 5.02 17.70
CA GLU A 354 -19.54 5.90 18.33
C GLU A 354 -18.99 6.55 19.59
N GLU A 355 -18.27 5.79 20.42
CA GLU A 355 -17.56 6.32 21.59
C GLU A 355 -16.57 7.42 21.21
N LEU A 356 -15.76 7.21 20.17
CA LEU A 356 -14.81 8.20 19.66
C LEU A 356 -15.53 9.47 19.15
N LYS A 357 -16.66 9.33 18.47
CA LYS A 357 -17.49 10.47 18.05
C LYS A 357 -18.01 11.27 19.24
N GLN A 358 -18.54 10.59 20.26
CA GLN A 358 -19.01 11.24 21.48
C GLN A 358 -17.86 11.95 22.22
N LEU A 359 -16.67 11.34 22.25
CA LEU A 359 -15.47 11.95 22.82
C LEU A 359 -15.06 13.21 22.05
N HIS A 360 -15.09 13.19 20.72
CA HIS A 360 -14.82 14.36 19.90
C HIS A 360 -15.83 15.49 20.15
N LEU A 361 -17.13 15.17 20.25
CA LEU A 361 -18.17 16.16 20.54
C LEU A 361 -18.00 16.78 21.93
N LYS A 362 -17.66 15.98 22.96
CA LYS A 362 -17.44 16.46 24.33
C LYS A 362 -16.17 17.32 24.46
N THR A 363 -15.08 16.89 23.83
CA THR A 363 -13.78 17.55 24.00
C THR A 363 -13.54 18.68 23.01
N GLY A 364 -14.25 18.70 21.88
CA GLY A 364 -13.96 19.58 20.74
C GLY A 364 -12.57 19.38 20.11
N ASN A 365 -11.81 18.38 20.55
CA ASN A 365 -10.42 18.21 20.18
C ASN A 365 -10.29 17.43 18.86
N GLN A 366 -9.51 17.98 17.92
CA GLN A 366 -9.21 17.34 16.64
C GLN A 366 -8.49 15.99 16.80
N ARG A 367 -7.77 15.76 17.92
CA ARG A 367 -7.14 14.46 18.23
C ARG A 367 -8.13 13.30 18.32
N HIS A 368 -9.41 13.59 18.62
CA HIS A 368 -10.48 12.60 18.72
C HIS A 368 -11.37 12.56 17.48
N LYS A 369 -11.17 13.44 16.48
CA LYS A 369 -12.01 13.45 15.29
C LYS A 369 -11.83 12.14 14.50
N PRO A 370 -12.88 11.33 14.28
CA PRO A 370 -12.79 10.17 13.41
C PRO A 370 -12.42 10.62 12.00
N ASN A 371 -11.44 9.96 11.39
CA ASN A 371 -10.98 10.29 10.05
C ASN A 371 -11.33 9.18 9.06
N PHE A 372 -10.96 9.38 7.79
CA PHE A 372 -11.20 8.40 6.75
C PHE A 372 -10.69 6.98 7.09
N ARG A 373 -9.60 6.85 7.84
CA ARG A 373 -9.03 5.55 8.24
C ARG A 373 -9.94 4.84 9.23
N THR A 374 -10.48 5.54 10.23
CA THR A 374 -11.41 4.98 11.22
C THR A 374 -12.66 4.41 10.55
N TYR A 375 -13.30 5.18 9.66
CA TYR A 375 -14.46 4.72 8.88
C TYR A 375 -14.13 3.55 7.95
N THR A 376 -12.99 3.63 7.24
CA THR A 376 -12.56 2.55 6.33
C THR A 376 -12.27 1.25 7.08
N THR A 377 -11.74 1.32 8.29
CA THR A 377 -11.54 0.16 9.16
C THR A 377 -12.87 -0.52 9.47
N LEU A 378 -13.91 0.25 9.83
CA LEU A 378 -15.23 -0.30 10.11
C LEU A 378 -15.90 -0.88 8.86
N VAL A 379 -15.81 -0.21 7.71
CA VAL A 379 -16.30 -0.76 6.42
C VAL A 379 -15.57 -2.07 6.08
N THR A 380 -14.26 -2.11 6.30
CA THR A 380 -13.47 -3.34 6.09
C THR A 380 -13.91 -4.46 7.04
N ALA A 381 -14.23 -4.15 8.30
CA ALA A 381 -14.75 -5.12 9.26
C ALA A 381 -16.06 -5.75 8.75
N TRP A 382 -17.05 -4.91 8.40
CA TRP A 382 -18.33 -5.38 7.84
C TRP A 382 -18.18 -6.13 6.52
N SER A 383 -17.19 -5.78 5.68
CA SER A 383 -16.95 -6.50 4.42
C SER A 383 -16.51 -7.96 4.61
N ARG A 384 -15.93 -8.27 5.77
CA ARG A 384 -15.44 -9.62 6.13
C ARG A 384 -16.49 -10.42 6.89
N THR A 385 -17.41 -9.74 7.57
CA THR A 385 -18.48 -10.37 8.34
C THR A 385 -19.55 -10.96 7.42
N LYS A 386 -19.89 -12.24 7.65
CA LYS A 386 -20.98 -12.93 6.95
C LYS A 386 -22.31 -12.66 7.65
N SER A 387 -22.82 -11.43 7.53
CA SER A 387 -24.15 -11.05 8.05
C SER A 387 -24.96 -10.37 6.94
N GLU A 388 -26.27 -10.65 6.90
CA GLU A 388 -27.19 -10.07 5.90
C GLU A 388 -27.33 -8.56 6.04
N GLU A 389 -27.11 -8.00 7.24
CA GLU A 389 -27.15 -6.56 7.51
C GLU A 389 -25.90 -5.82 7.00
N SER A 390 -24.81 -6.55 6.69
CA SER A 390 -23.49 -5.95 6.41
C SER A 390 -23.51 -4.97 5.25
N PRO A 391 -24.15 -5.27 4.09
CA PRO A 391 -24.17 -4.34 2.95
C PRO A 391 -24.89 -3.03 3.27
N GLN A 392 -26.03 -3.08 3.97
CA GLN A 392 -26.79 -1.89 4.36
C GLN A 392 -26.02 -1.07 5.41
N ARG A 393 -25.36 -1.73 6.36
CA ARG A 393 -24.48 -1.08 7.33
C ARG A 393 -23.30 -0.38 6.64
N VAL A 394 -22.67 -1.02 5.66
CA VAL A 394 -21.58 -0.41 4.88
C VAL A 394 -22.05 0.83 4.13
N GLU A 395 -23.19 0.78 3.43
CA GLU A 395 -23.74 1.97 2.76
C GLU A 395 -24.06 3.10 3.76
N ALA A 396 -24.62 2.76 4.93
CA ALA A 396 -24.91 3.75 5.98
C ALA A 396 -23.63 4.42 6.50
N ILE A 397 -22.58 3.64 6.76
CA ILE A 397 -21.29 4.15 7.23
C ILE A 397 -20.63 5.03 6.16
N MET A 398 -20.69 4.66 4.89
CA MET A 398 -20.14 5.50 3.80
C MET A 398 -20.90 6.83 3.66
N LYS A 399 -22.22 6.83 3.82
CA LYS A 399 -23.03 8.06 3.83
C LYS A 399 -22.71 8.92 5.04
N GLU A 400 -22.51 8.32 6.21
CA GLU A 400 -22.11 9.04 7.43
C GLU A 400 -20.73 9.67 7.27
N MET A 401 -19.75 8.92 6.76
CA MET A 401 -18.40 9.40 6.46
C MET A 401 -18.43 10.68 5.62
N ALA A 402 -19.23 10.68 4.54
CA ALA A 402 -19.42 11.85 3.67
C ALA A 402 -20.06 13.04 4.40
N LYS A 403 -21.06 12.80 5.27
CA LYS A 403 -21.67 13.85 6.10
C LYS A 403 -20.69 14.48 7.09
N CYS A 404 -19.74 13.70 7.58
CA CYS A 404 -18.68 14.18 8.48
C CYS A 404 -17.51 14.88 7.75
N GLY A 405 -17.63 15.09 6.42
CA GLY A 405 -16.60 15.73 5.60
C GLY A 405 -15.40 14.85 5.30
N GLU A 406 -15.50 13.53 5.54
CA GLU A 406 -14.46 12.57 5.20
C GLU A 406 -14.87 11.85 3.89
N ASN A 407 -13.97 11.79 2.91
CA ASN A 407 -14.27 11.15 1.63
C ASN A 407 -13.84 9.67 1.64
N PRO A 408 -14.66 8.75 1.12
CA PRO A 408 -14.23 7.38 0.86
C PRO A 408 -13.00 7.36 -0.04
N ASN A 409 -12.08 6.41 0.15
CA ASN A 409 -10.94 6.20 -0.74
C ASN A 409 -11.09 4.87 -1.52
N SER A 410 -10.11 4.56 -2.36
CA SER A 410 -10.08 3.33 -3.16
C SER A 410 -10.25 2.05 -2.33
N ARG A 411 -9.69 2.02 -1.11
CA ARG A 411 -9.85 0.90 -0.18
C ARG A 411 -11.26 0.83 0.40
N THR A 412 -11.88 1.96 0.72
CA THR A 412 -13.26 2.03 1.21
C THR A 412 -14.25 1.48 0.17
N TYR A 413 -14.17 1.95 -1.08
CA TYR A 413 -15.01 1.44 -2.17
C TYR A 413 -14.76 -0.03 -2.47
N THR A 414 -13.49 -0.47 -2.51
CA THR A 414 -13.16 -1.88 -2.73
C THR A 414 -13.75 -2.78 -1.63
N ALA A 415 -13.65 -2.37 -0.36
CA ALA A 415 -14.24 -3.10 0.75
C ALA A 415 -15.79 -3.14 0.67
N ALA A 416 -16.43 -2.05 0.24
CA ALA A 416 -17.87 -2.01 0.05
C ALA A 416 -18.34 -2.94 -1.08
N ILE A 417 -17.65 -2.92 -2.23
CA ILE A 417 -17.91 -3.85 -3.34
C ILE A 417 -17.69 -5.30 -2.89
N GLN A 418 -16.65 -5.56 -2.08
CA GLN A 418 -16.38 -6.88 -1.51
C GLN A 418 -17.48 -7.34 -0.53
N CYS A 419 -18.08 -6.42 0.23
CA CYS A 419 -19.22 -6.72 1.09
C CYS A 419 -20.43 -7.16 0.25
N TRP A 420 -20.76 -6.38 -0.80
CA TRP A 420 -21.85 -6.71 -1.73
C TRP A 420 -21.61 -8.00 -2.51
N SER A 421 -20.37 -8.34 -2.86
CA SER A 421 -20.05 -9.57 -3.59
C SER A 421 -20.43 -10.83 -2.81
N ARG A 422 -20.40 -10.76 -1.48
CA ARG A 422 -20.78 -11.82 -0.53
C ARG A 422 -22.24 -11.79 -0.13
N ALA A 423 -22.98 -10.72 -0.45
CA ALA A 423 -24.39 -10.59 -0.13
C ALA A 423 -25.25 -11.56 -0.95
N ARG A 424 -26.36 -11.99 -0.34
CA ARG A 424 -27.42 -12.78 -0.96
C ARG A 424 -28.53 -11.86 -1.50
N ASP A 425 -28.17 -10.94 -2.37
CA ASP A 425 -29.10 -9.98 -2.99
C ASP A 425 -29.11 -10.16 -4.52
N PRO A 426 -30.28 -10.40 -5.16
CA PRO A 426 -30.39 -10.51 -6.61
C PRO A 426 -30.04 -9.25 -7.40
N LEU A 427 -30.11 -8.07 -6.78
CA LEU A 427 -29.79 -6.77 -7.37
C LEU A 427 -28.35 -6.32 -7.06
N LYS A 428 -27.52 -7.17 -6.43
CA LYS A 428 -26.15 -6.80 -6.05
C LYS A 428 -25.28 -6.35 -7.23
N ALA A 429 -25.48 -6.92 -8.43
CA ALA A 429 -24.71 -6.52 -9.61
C ALA A 429 -24.93 -5.04 -9.96
N LYS A 430 -26.18 -4.57 -9.89
CA LYS A 430 -26.54 -3.15 -10.13
C LYS A 430 -25.99 -2.24 -9.02
N ARG A 431 -26.02 -2.70 -7.76
CA ARG A 431 -25.45 -1.96 -6.62
C ARG A 431 -23.94 -1.81 -6.73
N VAL A 432 -23.24 -2.87 -7.08
CA VAL A 432 -21.79 -2.86 -7.31
C VAL A 432 -21.42 -1.95 -8.47
N LEU A 433 -22.17 -1.98 -9.57
CA LEU A 433 -21.97 -1.07 -10.70
C LEU A 433 -22.13 0.39 -10.27
N LYS A 434 -23.18 0.69 -9.49
CA LYS A 434 -23.39 2.05 -8.96
C LYS A 434 -22.21 2.53 -8.12
N LEU A 435 -21.70 1.70 -7.20
CA LEU A 435 -20.52 2.04 -6.38
C LEU A 435 -19.27 2.27 -7.23
N LEU A 436 -19.04 1.46 -8.27
CA LEU A 436 -17.94 1.66 -9.21
C LEU A 436 -18.08 2.97 -10.00
N MET A 437 -19.30 3.30 -10.45
CA MET A 437 -19.56 4.54 -11.17
C MET A 437 -19.35 5.77 -10.29
N GLU A 438 -19.83 5.73 -9.05
CA GLU A 438 -19.59 6.79 -8.06
C GLU A 438 -18.09 7.00 -7.85
N MET A 439 -17.34 5.92 -7.62
CA MET A 439 -15.88 5.97 -7.46
C MET A 439 -15.17 6.57 -8.68
N ARG A 440 -15.54 6.14 -9.90
CA ARG A 440 -14.97 6.68 -11.15
C ARG A 440 -15.35 8.14 -11.35
N GLY A 441 -16.58 8.53 -11.04
CA GLY A 441 -17.05 9.90 -11.13
C GLY A 441 -16.25 10.83 -10.21
N GLU A 442 -16.07 10.44 -8.96
CA GLU A 442 -15.26 11.20 -7.99
C GLU A 442 -13.78 11.25 -8.37
N TYR A 443 -13.22 10.17 -8.93
CA TYR A 443 -11.86 10.18 -9.49
C TYR A 443 -11.73 11.14 -10.68
N LYS A 444 -12.68 11.14 -11.63
CA LYS A 444 -12.67 12.07 -12.77
C LYS A 444 -12.73 13.54 -12.32
N LYS A 445 -13.50 13.85 -11.27
CA LYS A 445 -13.61 15.22 -10.71
C LYS A 445 -12.34 15.66 -9.99
N THR A 446 -11.81 14.81 -9.11
CA THR A 446 -10.72 15.20 -8.20
C THR A 446 -9.32 14.92 -8.78
N LYS A 447 -9.21 14.01 -9.75
CA LYS A 447 -7.95 13.40 -10.22
C LYS A 447 -7.05 12.91 -9.08
N SER A 448 -7.64 12.58 -7.94
CA SER A 448 -6.89 12.12 -6.77
C SER A 448 -6.51 10.65 -6.93
N GLU A 449 -5.21 10.36 -6.92
CA GLU A 449 -4.66 9.00 -6.94
C GLU A 449 -5.26 8.11 -5.84
N HIS A 450 -5.66 8.67 -4.70
CA HIS A 450 -6.26 7.91 -3.59
C HIS A 450 -7.67 7.37 -3.88
N LEU A 451 -8.35 7.93 -4.88
CA LEU A 451 -9.70 7.54 -5.33
C LEU A 451 -9.69 6.65 -6.57
N ARG A 452 -8.50 6.39 -7.13
CA ARG A 452 -8.36 5.67 -8.38
C ARG A 452 -8.78 4.19 -8.25
N PRO A 453 -9.65 3.68 -9.13
CA PRO A 453 -9.98 2.26 -9.17
C PRO A 453 -8.74 1.44 -9.51
N THR A 454 -8.57 0.31 -8.83
CA THR A 454 -7.48 -0.62 -9.09
C THR A 454 -8.00 -1.86 -9.81
N THR A 455 -7.10 -2.65 -10.41
CA THR A 455 -7.46 -3.97 -10.97
C THR A 455 -8.17 -4.84 -9.93
N ILE A 456 -7.77 -4.77 -8.65
CA ILE A 456 -8.44 -5.48 -7.54
C ILE A 456 -9.89 -5.02 -7.37
N THR A 457 -10.16 -3.72 -7.49
CA THR A 457 -11.51 -3.15 -7.37
C THR A 457 -12.43 -3.71 -8.46
N TYR A 458 -11.97 -3.72 -9.72
CA TYR A 458 -12.75 -4.27 -10.83
C TYR A 458 -12.89 -5.79 -10.77
N ASN A 459 -11.83 -6.53 -10.42
CA ASN A 459 -11.90 -7.98 -10.23
C ASN A 459 -12.90 -8.37 -9.13
N THR A 460 -12.95 -7.60 -8.04
CA THR A 460 -13.94 -7.80 -6.96
C THR A 460 -15.37 -7.52 -7.44
N ALA A 461 -15.55 -6.58 -8.35
CA ALA A 461 -16.86 -6.27 -8.93
C ALA A 461 -17.33 -7.35 -9.92
N ILE A 462 -16.43 -7.84 -10.79
CA ILE A 462 -16.71 -8.98 -11.68
C ILE A 462 -17.07 -10.21 -10.83
N ASP A 463 -16.33 -10.45 -9.74
CA ASP A 463 -16.61 -11.51 -8.79
C ASP A 463 -18.01 -11.38 -8.13
N ALA A 464 -18.44 -10.15 -7.83
CA ALA A 464 -19.79 -9.89 -7.33
C ALA A 464 -20.86 -10.25 -8.35
N CYS A 465 -20.64 -9.91 -9.62
CA CYS A 465 -21.52 -10.25 -10.73
C CYS A 465 -21.60 -11.76 -10.94
N ALA A 466 -20.46 -12.46 -10.88
CA ALA A 466 -20.37 -13.90 -11.04
C ALA A 466 -21.24 -14.68 -10.04
N ARG A 467 -21.36 -14.19 -8.80
CA ARG A 467 -22.15 -14.84 -7.74
C ARG A 467 -23.61 -14.38 -7.69
N CYS A 468 -24.12 -13.70 -8.72
CA CYS A 468 -25.51 -13.24 -8.75
C CYS A 468 -26.49 -14.42 -8.79
N GLN A 469 -27.48 -14.38 -7.90
CA GLN A 469 -28.60 -15.34 -7.85
C GLN A 469 -29.85 -14.62 -8.34
N GLY A 470 -30.82 -15.34 -8.90
CA GLY A 470 -32.06 -14.74 -9.39
C GLY A 470 -32.54 -15.28 -10.74
N SER A 471 -33.43 -14.51 -11.37
CA SER A 471 -34.05 -14.86 -12.67
C SER A 471 -33.02 -14.88 -13.81
N ALA A 472 -33.40 -15.50 -14.94
CA ALA A 472 -32.56 -15.51 -16.14
C ALA A 472 -32.20 -14.09 -16.62
N ASP A 473 -33.14 -13.15 -16.50
CA ASP A 473 -32.91 -11.74 -16.84
C ASP A 473 -31.89 -11.09 -15.90
N GLN A 474 -31.97 -11.34 -14.60
CA GLN A 474 -31.02 -10.82 -13.63
C GLN A 474 -29.61 -11.38 -13.86
N LYS A 475 -29.50 -12.67 -14.19
CA LYS A 475 -28.23 -13.30 -14.56
C LYS A 475 -27.65 -12.72 -15.85
N THR A 476 -28.51 -12.49 -16.85
CA THR A 476 -28.17 -11.85 -18.12
C THR A 476 -27.64 -10.44 -17.90
N GLU A 477 -28.34 -9.63 -17.11
CA GLU A 477 -27.91 -8.28 -16.74
C GLU A 477 -26.58 -8.30 -15.98
N SER A 478 -26.43 -9.19 -15.00
CA SER A 478 -25.17 -9.37 -14.27
C SER A 478 -24.00 -9.72 -15.21
N LEU A 479 -24.25 -10.56 -16.22
CA LEU A 479 -23.24 -10.92 -17.21
C LEU A 479 -22.86 -9.74 -18.10
N LYS A 480 -23.84 -8.95 -18.57
CA LYS A 480 -23.59 -7.71 -19.32
C LYS A 480 -22.71 -6.74 -18.52
N ILE A 481 -23.01 -6.57 -17.23
CA ILE A 481 -22.23 -5.73 -16.32
C ILE A 481 -20.78 -6.24 -16.21
N ALA A 482 -20.57 -7.55 -16.06
CA ALA A 482 -19.22 -8.13 -15.98
C ALA A 482 -18.38 -7.85 -17.24
N PHE A 483 -18.95 -7.98 -18.45
CA PHE A 483 -18.25 -7.65 -19.69
C PHE A 483 -18.04 -6.15 -19.88
N ALA A 484 -19.00 -5.32 -19.46
CA ALA A 484 -18.84 -3.86 -19.47
C ALA A 484 -17.67 -3.42 -18.56
N ILE A 485 -17.47 -4.10 -17.42
CA ILE A 485 -16.33 -3.85 -16.53
C ILE A 485 -15.02 -4.26 -17.21
N LEU A 486 -14.93 -5.44 -17.84
CA LEU A 486 -13.73 -5.85 -18.59
C LEU A 486 -13.36 -4.80 -19.65
N LYS A 487 -14.34 -4.37 -20.45
CA LYS A 487 -14.12 -3.35 -21.47
C LYS A 487 -13.67 -2.01 -20.88
N THR A 488 -14.17 -1.66 -19.70
CA THR A 488 -13.72 -0.47 -18.97
C THR A 488 -12.25 -0.56 -18.57
N ILE A 489 -11.76 -1.74 -18.17
CA ILE A 489 -10.34 -1.96 -17.86
C ILE A 489 -9.50 -1.85 -19.14
N GLU A 490 -9.96 -2.45 -20.24
CA GLU A 490 -9.22 -2.48 -21.53
C GLU A 490 -9.11 -1.10 -22.19
N MET A 491 -10.03 -0.18 -21.89
CA MET A 491 -10.02 1.19 -22.41
C MET A 491 -9.23 2.18 -21.52
N ASP A 492 -8.68 1.73 -20.39
CA ASP A 492 -7.93 2.59 -19.48
C ASP A 492 -6.44 2.54 -19.86
N ASP A 493 -5.84 3.69 -20.19
CA ASP A 493 -4.46 3.77 -20.69
C ASP A 493 -3.41 3.30 -19.65
N GLU A 494 -3.79 3.22 -18.39
CA GLU A 494 -2.87 2.97 -17.29
C GLU A 494 -3.24 1.73 -16.45
N LEU A 495 -4.40 1.11 -16.69
CA LEU A 495 -4.79 -0.16 -16.07
C LEU A 495 -4.72 -1.29 -17.09
N ASN A 496 -4.26 -2.45 -16.63
CA ASN A 496 -4.25 -3.66 -17.43
C ASN A 496 -5.07 -4.75 -16.73
N ALA A 497 -5.81 -5.52 -17.53
CA ALA A 497 -6.42 -6.76 -17.07
C ALA A 497 -5.30 -7.72 -16.62
N ASP A 498 -5.56 -8.47 -15.55
CA ASP A 498 -4.65 -9.50 -15.04
C ASP A 498 -5.25 -10.90 -15.22
N GLY A 499 -4.48 -11.94 -14.86
CA GLY A 499 -4.97 -13.33 -14.92
C GLY A 499 -6.20 -13.56 -14.04
N VAL A 500 -6.32 -12.80 -12.94
CA VAL A 500 -7.50 -12.82 -12.07
C VAL A 500 -8.72 -12.24 -12.79
N THR A 501 -8.59 -11.20 -13.62
CA THR A 501 -9.69 -10.64 -14.42
C THR A 501 -10.30 -11.71 -15.33
N TYR A 502 -9.48 -12.40 -16.13
CA TYR A 502 -9.97 -13.42 -17.06
C TYR A 502 -10.52 -14.65 -16.32
N SER A 503 -9.84 -15.12 -15.27
CA SER A 503 -10.31 -16.26 -14.48
C SER A 503 -11.65 -16.00 -13.81
N THR A 504 -11.88 -14.79 -13.29
CA THR A 504 -13.14 -14.40 -12.65
C THR A 504 -14.27 -14.23 -13.67
N LEU A 505 -13.97 -13.76 -14.88
CA LEU A 505 -14.94 -13.67 -15.98
C LEU A 505 -15.37 -15.06 -16.48
N ILE A 506 -14.44 -16.00 -16.67
CA ILE A 506 -14.78 -17.39 -17.05
C ILE A 506 -15.68 -18.03 -15.98
N ARG A 507 -15.37 -17.81 -14.71
CA ARG A 507 -16.21 -18.27 -13.60
C ARG A 507 -17.61 -17.63 -13.62
N SER A 508 -17.72 -16.36 -14.01
CA SER A 508 -19.02 -15.71 -14.17
C SER A 508 -19.89 -16.40 -15.23
N LEU A 509 -19.28 -16.85 -16.34
CA LEU A 509 -20.00 -17.61 -17.38
C LEU A 509 -20.53 -18.93 -16.83
N GLY A 510 -19.71 -19.64 -16.04
CA GLY A 510 -20.11 -20.90 -15.40
C GLY A 510 -21.34 -20.77 -14.48
N PHE A 511 -21.45 -19.66 -13.74
CA PHE A 511 -22.56 -19.44 -12.80
C PHE A 511 -23.80 -18.79 -13.44
N LEU A 512 -23.61 -17.92 -14.44
CA LEU A 512 -24.67 -17.09 -14.99
C LEU A 512 -25.32 -17.68 -16.24
N MET A 513 -24.62 -18.55 -16.98
CA MET A 513 -25.15 -19.19 -18.20
C MET A 513 -25.47 -20.68 -17.96
N PRO A 514 -26.55 -21.19 -18.56
CA PRO A 514 -26.81 -22.63 -18.58
C PRO A 514 -25.71 -23.37 -19.34
N THR A 515 -25.55 -24.66 -19.04
CA THR A 515 -24.68 -25.57 -19.79
C THR A 515 -25.13 -25.66 -21.24
N GLY A 516 -24.23 -25.44 -22.19
CA GLY A 516 -24.52 -25.54 -23.62
C GLY A 516 -23.47 -24.86 -24.49
N ASP A 517 -23.66 -24.96 -25.81
CA ASP A 517 -22.72 -24.47 -26.81
C ASP A 517 -22.45 -22.96 -26.70
N GLU A 518 -23.47 -22.17 -26.35
CA GLU A 518 -23.30 -20.74 -26.15
C GLU A 518 -22.29 -20.42 -25.05
N ARG A 519 -22.40 -21.09 -23.89
CA ARG A 519 -21.46 -20.91 -22.77
C ARG A 519 -20.07 -21.39 -23.15
N ASN A 520 -19.97 -22.52 -23.82
CA ASN A 520 -18.71 -23.09 -24.31
C ASN A 520 -17.98 -22.12 -25.24
N ASN A 521 -18.68 -21.55 -26.21
CA ASN A 521 -18.13 -20.62 -27.19
C ASN A 521 -17.62 -19.33 -26.54
N VAL A 522 -18.41 -18.73 -25.63
CA VAL A 522 -18.00 -17.50 -24.94
C VAL A 522 -16.84 -17.76 -23.98
N ALA A 523 -16.88 -18.85 -23.21
CA ALA A 523 -15.80 -19.21 -22.28
C ALA A 523 -14.49 -19.49 -23.02
N LYS A 524 -14.56 -20.18 -24.17
CA LYS A 524 -13.41 -20.39 -25.05
C LYS A 524 -12.87 -19.05 -25.58
N ALA A 525 -13.73 -18.14 -26.05
CA ALA A 525 -13.29 -16.83 -26.55
C ALA A 525 -12.57 -16.00 -25.48
N VAL A 526 -13.09 -15.98 -24.25
CA VAL A 526 -12.43 -15.30 -23.10
C VAL A 526 -11.09 -15.96 -22.78
N PHE A 527 -11.01 -17.29 -22.87
CA PHE A 527 -9.77 -18.02 -22.64
C PHE A 527 -8.71 -17.76 -23.72
N GLU A 528 -9.09 -17.73 -24.99
CA GLU A 528 -8.16 -17.37 -26.09
C GLU A 528 -7.64 -15.94 -25.94
N LYS A 529 -8.48 -15.01 -25.48
CA LYS A 529 -8.03 -13.64 -25.15
C LYS A 529 -6.99 -13.65 -24.02
N ALA A 530 -7.20 -14.46 -22.99
CA ALA A 530 -6.22 -14.64 -21.90
C ALA A 530 -4.92 -15.29 -22.37
N LYS A 531 -4.98 -16.29 -23.28
CA LYS A 531 -3.82 -16.92 -23.93
C LYS A 531 -3.01 -15.90 -24.71
N ASN A 532 -3.65 -15.11 -25.56
CA ASN A 532 -3.01 -14.08 -26.37
C ASN A 532 -2.36 -12.97 -25.52
N ALA A 533 -2.96 -12.64 -24.38
CA ALA A 533 -2.40 -11.70 -23.42
C ALA A 533 -1.25 -12.30 -22.57
N GLY A 534 -1.03 -13.61 -22.61
CA GLY A 534 -0.04 -14.31 -21.77
C GLY A 534 -0.39 -14.31 -20.28
N LEU A 535 -1.69 -14.25 -19.94
CA LEU A 535 -2.24 -14.08 -18.58
C LEU A 535 -3.02 -15.31 -18.08
N VAL A 536 -2.66 -16.50 -18.56
CA VAL A 536 -3.29 -17.75 -18.11
C VAL A 536 -2.69 -18.20 -16.78
N GLU A 537 -3.52 -18.17 -15.73
CA GLU A 537 -3.19 -18.70 -14.41
C GLU A 537 -3.80 -20.10 -14.20
N LEU A 538 -3.31 -20.81 -13.19
CA LEU A 538 -3.87 -22.11 -12.79
C LEU A 538 -5.37 -22.01 -12.42
N THR A 539 -5.77 -20.89 -11.83
CA THR A 539 -7.17 -20.56 -11.51
C THR A 539 -8.02 -20.39 -12.76
N THR A 540 -7.48 -19.79 -13.83
CA THR A 540 -8.14 -19.65 -15.13
C THR A 540 -8.48 -21.02 -15.71
N LEU A 541 -7.52 -21.96 -15.69
CA LEU A 541 -7.72 -23.33 -16.19
C LEU A 541 -8.76 -24.11 -15.37
N LYS A 542 -8.70 -24.00 -14.03
CA LYS A 542 -9.69 -24.62 -13.15
C LYS A 542 -11.10 -24.08 -13.38
N ASN A 543 -11.24 -22.77 -13.59
CA ASN A 543 -12.55 -22.18 -13.88
C ASN A 543 -13.03 -22.56 -15.28
N LEU A 544 -12.12 -22.70 -16.25
CA LEU A 544 -12.46 -23.14 -17.61
C LEU A 544 -12.99 -24.56 -17.61
N SER A 545 -12.32 -25.50 -16.94
CA SER A 545 -12.77 -26.90 -16.87
C SER A 545 -14.12 -27.08 -16.18
N LEU A 546 -14.49 -26.18 -15.28
CA LEU A 546 -15.82 -26.14 -14.68
C LEU A 546 -16.88 -25.48 -15.59
N ALA A 547 -16.46 -24.58 -16.49
CA ALA A 547 -17.36 -23.82 -17.34
C ALA A 547 -17.66 -24.51 -18.68
N VAL A 548 -16.77 -25.35 -19.21
CA VAL A 548 -16.94 -25.95 -20.55
C VAL A 548 -16.96 -27.47 -20.52
N ASP A 549 -17.53 -28.10 -21.54
CA ASP A 549 -17.46 -29.56 -21.69
C ASP A 549 -16.06 -30.07 -22.05
N ALA A 550 -15.84 -31.37 -21.89
CA ALA A 550 -14.54 -32.00 -22.12
C ALA A 550 -14.04 -31.83 -23.56
N LYS A 551 -14.94 -31.80 -24.56
CA LYS A 551 -14.58 -31.62 -25.98
C LYS A 551 -14.03 -30.21 -26.20
N THR A 552 -14.73 -29.21 -25.69
CA THR A 552 -14.35 -27.79 -25.80
C THR A 552 -13.08 -27.50 -25.00
N LEU A 553 -12.95 -28.11 -23.81
CA LEU A 553 -11.72 -28.01 -23.00
C LEU A 553 -10.51 -28.54 -23.76
N LYS A 554 -10.62 -29.73 -24.38
CA LYS A 554 -9.53 -30.33 -25.17
C LYS A 554 -9.12 -29.45 -26.35
N ILE A 555 -10.09 -28.83 -27.02
CA ILE A 555 -9.83 -27.90 -28.12
C ILE A 555 -9.15 -26.62 -27.60
N ALA A 556 -9.63 -26.04 -26.50
CA ALA A 556 -9.07 -24.82 -25.93
C ALA A 556 -7.63 -25.02 -25.42
N MET A 557 -7.32 -26.22 -24.93
CA MET A 557 -5.99 -26.62 -24.45
C MET A 557 -4.99 -26.92 -25.58
N ASP A 558 -5.35 -26.74 -26.86
CA ASP A 558 -4.50 -27.06 -28.02
C ASP A 558 -3.95 -28.51 -27.98
N GLY A 559 -4.72 -29.45 -27.42
CA GLY A 559 -4.30 -30.84 -27.27
C GLY A 559 -3.31 -31.12 -26.12
N ASN A 560 -3.02 -30.14 -25.26
CA ASN A 560 -2.14 -30.29 -24.10
C ASN A 560 -2.85 -31.08 -22.99
N VAL A 561 -2.70 -32.40 -23.04
CA VAL A 561 -3.35 -33.37 -22.16
C VAL A 561 -2.32 -34.21 -21.40
N ASP A 562 -2.66 -34.60 -20.17
CA ASP A 562 -1.89 -35.51 -19.36
C ASP A 562 -1.93 -36.95 -19.93
N GLN A 563 -1.19 -37.85 -19.30
CA GLN A 563 -1.11 -39.26 -19.71
C GLN A 563 -2.46 -40.00 -19.68
N ASN A 564 -3.46 -39.43 -19.00
CA ASN A 564 -4.82 -39.98 -18.88
C ASN A 564 -5.80 -39.30 -19.87
N GLY A 565 -5.34 -38.39 -20.72
CA GLY A 565 -6.18 -37.65 -21.67
C GLY A 565 -6.96 -36.49 -21.05
N ASN A 566 -6.68 -36.11 -19.80
CA ASN A 566 -7.25 -34.93 -19.15
C ASN A 566 -6.38 -33.70 -19.40
N ALA A 567 -6.86 -32.48 -19.17
CA ALA A 567 -6.04 -31.28 -19.35
C ALA A 567 -4.77 -31.33 -18.46
N ASP A 568 -3.58 -31.15 -19.05
CA ASP A 568 -2.32 -31.11 -18.28
C ASP A 568 -2.16 -29.74 -17.61
N TYR A 569 -2.32 -29.71 -16.29
CA TYR A 569 -2.16 -28.50 -15.46
C TYR A 569 -0.71 -28.24 -15.03
N THR A 570 0.20 -29.20 -15.29
CA THR A 570 1.61 -29.13 -14.87
C THR A 570 2.52 -28.56 -15.96
N ASN A 571 2.18 -28.79 -17.24
CA ASN A 571 2.99 -28.34 -18.39
C ASN A 571 2.30 -27.25 -19.22
N ILE A 572 1.94 -26.13 -18.58
CA ILE A 572 1.32 -24.98 -19.26
C ILE A 572 2.37 -24.23 -20.10
N PRO A 573 2.13 -23.98 -21.41
CA PRO A 573 3.09 -23.32 -22.28
C PRO A 573 3.53 -21.97 -21.72
N TYR A 574 4.84 -21.70 -21.75
CA TYR A 574 5.40 -20.45 -21.22
C TYR A 574 4.75 -19.21 -21.84
N ALA A 575 4.44 -19.24 -23.14
CA ALA A 575 3.77 -18.15 -23.84
C ALA A 575 2.43 -17.76 -23.21
N TRP A 576 1.68 -18.72 -22.65
CA TRP A 576 0.36 -18.47 -22.05
C TRP A 576 0.45 -17.83 -20.68
N ARG A 577 1.59 -17.96 -20.00
CA ARG A 577 1.84 -17.46 -18.64
C ARG A 577 2.94 -16.40 -18.57
N LYS A 578 3.45 -15.93 -19.72
CA LYS A 578 4.60 -15.02 -19.81
C LYS A 578 4.40 -13.72 -19.02
N ASN A 579 3.16 -13.28 -18.91
CA ASN A 579 2.76 -12.05 -18.21
C ASN A 579 2.00 -12.34 -16.89
N GLY A 580 1.77 -13.62 -16.53
CA GLY A 580 1.13 -14.02 -15.27
C GLY A 580 2.11 -13.97 -14.09
N ASN A 581 1.64 -13.48 -12.93
CA ASN A 581 2.39 -13.26 -11.67
C ASN A 581 3.93 -13.23 -11.80
N LYS A 582 4.44 -12.05 -12.16
CA LYS A 582 5.79 -11.59 -11.75
C LYS A 582 5.77 -11.10 -10.30
#